data_AF-A0AAV5NNT9-F1
#
_entry.id   AF-A0AAV5NNT9-F1
#
_cell.length_a   1.000
_cell.length_b   1.000
_cell.length_c   1.000
_cell.angle_alpha   90.00
_cell.angle_beta   90.00
_cell.angle_gamma   90.00
#
_symmetry.space_group_name_H-M   'P 1'
#
loop_
_entity.id
_entity.type
_entity.pdbx_description
1 polymer ?
#
loop_
_entity_poly.entity_id
_entity_poly.type
_entity_poly.pdbx_seq_one_letter_code
_entity_poly.pdbx_strand_id
1 'polypeptide(L)' 'MTHSNSPSPLDTAPDEIKLAVDLIYLLESNEVDIETALAALEIVKSDLQKKRLTKEN' A
#
# COMPACT_ATOMS: atom_id res chain seq x y z
N MET A 1 32.25 7.38 14.05
CA MET A 1 31.43 6.18 13.80
C MET A 1 30.95 6.24 12.36
N THR A 2 31.19 5.18 11.57
CA THR A 2 30.73 5.11 10.17
C THR A 2 29.21 4.94 10.18
N HIS A 3 28.45 5.96 9.77
CA HIS A 3 27.05 5.78 9.44
C HIS A 3 26.96 4.87 8.23
N SER A 4 26.65 3.60 8.45
CA SER A 4 26.27 2.66 7.40
C SER A 4 24.91 3.10 6.84
N ASN A 5 24.95 4.07 5.93
CA ASN A 5 23.83 4.52 5.11
C ASN A 5 23.58 3.48 4.01
N SER A 6 23.24 2.26 4.41
CA SER A 6 22.72 1.26 3.49
C SER A 6 21.28 1.65 3.19
N PRO A 7 20.91 1.99 1.94
CA PRO A 7 19.51 2.24 1.62
C PRO A 7 18.72 1.00 2.04
N SER A 8 17.65 1.21 2.81
CA SER A 8 16.78 0.10 3.15
C SER A 8 16.19 -0.44 1.84
N PRO A 9 15.95 -1.76 1.71
CA PRO A 9 15.39 -2.32 0.48
C PRO A 9 14.07 -1.65 0.05
N LEU A 10 13.36 -1.05 1.01
CA LEU A 10 12.15 -0.26 0.78
C LEU A 10 12.44 1.07 0.09
N ASP A 11 13.58 1.73 0.32
CA ASP A 11 13.91 3.01 -0.31
C ASP A 11 14.06 2.88 -1.84
N THR A 12 14.55 1.71 -2.29
CA THR A 12 14.74 1.37 -3.71
C THR A 12 13.57 0.60 -4.32
N ALA A 13 12.54 0.26 -3.56
CA ALA A 13 11.41 -0.51 -4.05
C ALA A 13 10.51 0.33 -5.00
N PRO A 14 9.79 -0.33 -5.93
CA PRO A 14 8.73 0.32 -6.72
C PRO A 14 7.68 0.99 -5.83
N ASP A 15 7.07 2.06 -6.33
CA ASP A 15 6.11 2.87 -5.56
C ASP A 15 4.90 2.06 -5.10
N GLU A 16 4.44 1.10 -5.90
CA GLU A 16 3.36 0.19 -5.55
C GLU A 16 3.71 -0.73 -4.37
N ILE A 17 4.98 -1.13 -4.25
CA ILE A 17 5.45 -1.97 -3.16
C ILE A 17 5.58 -1.15 -1.88
N LYS A 18 6.13 0.05 -1.96
CA LYS A 18 6.20 0.99 -0.82
C LYS A 18 4.80 1.27 -0.26
N LEU A 19 3.86 1.61 -1.14
CA LEU A 19 2.48 1.89 -0.75
C LEU A 19 1.79 0.66 -0.14
N ALA A 20 2.02 -0.54 -0.68
CA ALA A 20 1.46 -1.76 -0.10
C ALA A 20 1.98 -2.00 1.33
N VAL A 21 3.28 -1.77 1.57
CA VAL A 21 3.88 -1.89 2.90
C VAL A 21 3.29 -0.88 3.87
N ASP A 22 3.15 0.38 3.45
CA ASP A 22 2.54 1.43 4.28
C ASP A 22 1.09 1.10 4.65
N LEU A 23 0.31 0.57 3.69
CA LEU A 23 -1.07 0.18 3.93
C LEU A 23 -1.18 -1.01 4.90
N ILE A 24 -0.31 -2.02 4.75
CA ILE A 24 -0.26 -3.15 5.69
C ILE A 24 0.07 -2.66 7.09
N TYR A 25 1.11 -1.83 7.24
CA TYR A 25 1.48 -1.26 8.52
C TYR A 25 0.33 -0.47 9.17
N LEU A 26 -0.40 0.32 8.38
CA LEU A 26 -1.56 1.08 8.88
C LEU A 26 -2.67 0.14 9.38
N LEU A 27 -2.99 -0.91 8.63
CA LEU A 27 -4.04 -1.86 8.99
C LEU A 27 -3.68 -2.63 10.26
N GLU A 28 -2.44 -3.12 10.35
CA GLU A 28 -1.94 -3.81 11.54
C GLU A 28 -1.90 -2.90 12.77
N SER A 29 -1.43 -1.66 12.61
CA SER A 29 -1.36 -0.67 13.70
C SER A 29 -2.72 -0.27 14.26
N ASN A 30 -3.79 -0.45 13.47
CA ASN A 30 -5.17 -0.22 13.89
C ASN A 30 -5.90 -1.52 14.27
N GLU A 31 -5.17 -2.63 14.40
CA GLU A 31 -5.70 -3.95 14.77
C GLU A 31 -6.89 -4.39 13.89
N VAL A 32 -6.84 -4.03 12.60
CA VAL A 32 -7.89 -4.38 11.64
C VAL A 32 -7.82 -5.87 11.34
N ASP A 33 -8.95 -6.57 11.49
CA ASP A 33 -9.07 -7.98 11.14
C ASP A 33 -8.75 -8.23 9.65
N ILE A 34 -8.06 -9.34 9.37
CA ILE A 34 -7.55 -9.66 8.03
C ILE A 34 -8.69 -9.75 7.01
N GLU A 35 -9.81 -10.39 7.36
CA GLU A 35 -10.95 -10.52 6.44
C GLU A 35 -11.58 -9.16 6.14
N THR A 36 -11.66 -8.30 7.17
CA THR A 36 -12.13 -6.92 7.03
C THR A 36 -11.20 -6.09 6.14
N ALA A 37 -9.89 -6.21 6.34
CA ALA A 37 -8.88 -5.53 5.54
C ALA A 37 -8.95 -5.97 4.06
N LEU A 38 -9.05 -7.27 3.78
CA LEU A 38 -9.17 -7.80 2.43
C LEU A 38 -10.45 -7.29 1.73
N ALA A 39 -11.58 -7.32 2.42
CA ALA A 39 -12.83 -6.80 1.88
C ALA A 39 -12.74 -5.30 1.55
N ALA A 40 -12.13 -4.51 2.43
CA ALA A 40 -11.91 -3.08 2.20
C ALA A 40 -10.99 -2.81 1.00
N LEU A 41 -9.90 -3.57 0.86
CA LEU A 41 -8.97 -3.44 -0.26
C LEU A 41 -9.62 -3.76 -1.61
N GLU A 42 -10.51 -4.75 -1.68
CA GLU A 42 -11.28 -5.02 -2.92
C GLU A 42 -12.25 -3.89 -3.28
N ILE A 43 -12.86 -3.23 -2.29
CA ILE A 43 -13.68 -2.04 -2.52
C ILE A 43 -12.82 -0.90 -3.07
N VAL A 44 -11.67 -0.61 -2.44
CA VAL A 44 -10.74 0.45 -2.88
C VAL A 44 -10.25 0.19 -4.31
N LYS A 45 -9.82 -1.04 -4.60
CA LYS A 45 -9.39 -1.46 -5.93
C LYS A 45 -10.49 -1.26 -6.98
N SER A 46 -11.73 -1.67 -6.66
CA SER A 46 -12.88 -1.48 -7.54
C SER A 46 -13.19 -0.01 -7.79
N ASP A 47 -13.09 0.86 -6.79
CA ASP A 47 -13.28 2.31 -6.92
C ASP A 47 -12.20 2.95 -7.80
N LEU A 48 -10.92 2.57 -7.59
CA LEU A 48 -9.81 3.03 -8.42
C LEU A 48 -9.96 2.59 -9.88
N GLN A 49 -10.38 1.35 -10.14
CA GLN A 49 -10.66 0.86 -11.49
C GLN A 49 -11.77 1.65 -12.17
N LYS A 50 -12.87 1.95 -11.47
CA LYS A 50 -13.94 2.82 -11.98
C LYS A 50 -13.41 4.21 -12.31
N LYS A 51 -12.61 4.81 -11.41
CA LYS A 51 -12.00 6.14 -11.64
C LYS A 51 -11.06 6.16 -12.85
N ARG A 52 -10.29 5.08 -13.07
CA ARG A 52 -9.45 4.92 -14.26
C ARG A 52 -10.29 4.96 -15.54
N LEU A 53 -11.35 4.17 -15.60
CA LEU A 53 -12.27 4.13 -16.75
C LEU A 53 -12.96 5.49 -17.00
N THR A 54 -13.29 6.25 -15.94
CA THR A 54 -13.88 7.59 -16.10
C THR A 54 -12.89 8.67 -16.51
N LYS A 55 -11.57 8.45 -16.32
CA LYS A 55 -10.53 9.41 -16.74
C LYS A 55 -10.07 9.20 -18.19
N GLU A 56 -10.41 8.06 -18.79
CA GLU A 56 -10.04 7.70 -20.16
C GLU A 56 -11.12 8.07 -21.21
N ASN A 57 -12.23 8.68 -20.78
CA ASN A 57 -13.31 9.23 -21.63
C ASN A 57 -13.35 10.76 -21.57
#